data_AF-A0A382P8E1-F1
#
_entry.id   AF-A0A382P8E1-F1
#
_cell.length_a   1.000
_cell.length_b   1.000
_cell.length_c   1.000
_cell.angle_alpha   90.00
_cell.angle_beta   90.00
_cell.angle_gamma   90.00
#
_symmetry.space_group_name_H-M   'P 1'
#
loop_
_entity.id
_entity.type
_entity.pdbx_description
1 polymer ?
#
loop_
_entity_poly.entity_id
_entity_poly.type
_entity_poly.pdbx_seq_one_letter_code
_entity_poly.pdbx_strand_id
1 'polypeptide(L)'
;MIFQFRNIIVLLLFLSFVFSRDIDYLDFQVNVFDNPYPGNIFIHTMGSQPRYMAVLDHALNPSWFINSGPLGLDFKVNQNKLSYFNRPDQSWIILNEHMVETDTLRCTGGYNADYHDIQITSEGGYLLQAFDSIFIDMSEIIENGNPNAIIHLLIIQEFDLNQNLVF
;
A
#
# COMPACT_ATOMS: atom_id res chain seq x y z
N MET A 1 3.73 -55.79 -15.31
CA MET A 1 3.13 -54.43 -15.34
C MET A 1 3.83 -53.43 -14.42
N ILE A 2 4.20 -53.79 -13.19
CA ILE A 2 4.85 -52.90 -12.20
C ILE A 2 6.25 -52.42 -12.62
N PHE A 3 7.04 -53.25 -13.32
CA PHE A 3 8.40 -52.91 -13.75
C PHE A 3 8.47 -51.79 -14.81
N GLN A 4 7.44 -51.65 -15.66
CA GLN A 4 7.44 -50.61 -16.70
C GLN A 4 7.14 -49.22 -16.12
N PHE A 5 6.27 -49.14 -15.10
CA PHE A 5 5.98 -47.88 -14.41
C PHE A 5 7.21 -47.31 -13.68
N ARG A 6 8.02 -48.15 -13.04
CA ARG A 6 9.26 -47.71 -12.38
C ARG A 6 10.25 -47.07 -13.35
N ASN A 7 10.39 -47.65 -14.54
CA ASN A 7 11.32 -47.14 -15.54
C ASN A 7 10.84 -45.82 -16.16
N ILE A 8 9.52 -45.63 -16.31
CA ILE A 8 8.94 -44.36 -16.76
C ILE A 8 9.14 -43.25 -15.73
N ILE A 9 8.95 -43.54 -14.44
CA ILE A 9 9.18 -42.56 -13.36
C ILE A 9 10.65 -42.15 -13.29
N VAL A 10 11.58 -43.11 -13.37
CA VAL A 10 13.02 -42.81 -13.38
C VAL A 10 13.40 -41.99 -14.61
N LEU A 11 12.82 -42.31 -15.78
CA LEU A 11 13.04 -41.54 -17.01
C LEU A 11 12.52 -40.10 -16.89
N LEU A 12 11.30 -39.91 -16.36
CA LEU A 12 10.72 -38.57 -16.14
C LEU A 12 11.53 -37.73 -15.13
N LEU A 13 12.04 -38.35 -14.06
CA LEU A 13 12.94 -37.68 -13.11
C LEU A 13 14.27 -37.30 -13.78
N PHE A 14 14.83 -38.16 -14.63
CA PHE A 14 16.03 -37.85 -15.40
C PHE A 14 15.81 -36.71 -16.39
N LEU A 15 14.66 -36.70 -17.09
CA LEU A 15 14.23 -35.61 -17.96
C LEU A 15 14.12 -34.29 -17.19
N SER A 16 13.58 -34.28 -15.96
CA SER A 16 13.49 -33.05 -15.17
C SER A 16 14.86 -32.44 -14.78
N PHE A 17 15.89 -33.27 -14.61
CA PHE A 17 17.27 -32.79 -14.37
C PHE A 17 17.94 -32.28 -15.65
N VAL A 18 17.69 -32.90 -16.80
CA VAL A 18 18.30 -32.51 -18.08
C VAL A 18 17.64 -31.25 -18.66
N PHE A 19 16.37 -31.00 -18.35
CA PHE A 19 15.62 -29.81 -18.78
C PHE A 19 15.45 -28.75 -17.69
N SER A 20 16.29 -28.78 -16.65
CA SER A 20 16.43 -27.62 -15.75
C SER A 20 16.83 -26.43 -16.62
N ARG A 21 15.89 -25.51 -16.85
CA ARG A 21 16.22 -24.21 -17.43
C ARG A 21 16.95 -23.45 -16.33
N ASP A 22 18.26 -23.31 -16.48
CA ASP A 22 18.95 -22.16 -15.90
C ASP A 22 18.30 -20.93 -16.54
N ILE A 23 17.25 -20.43 -15.87
CA ILE A 23 16.80 -19.07 -16.09
C ILE A 23 17.86 -18.24 -15.39
N ASP A 24 18.99 -18.03 -16.07
CA ASP A 24 19.90 -16.96 -15.71
C ASP A 24 19.06 -15.70 -15.54
N TYR A 25 19.39 -14.91 -14.51
CA TYR A 25 18.74 -13.62 -14.33
C TYR A 25 18.81 -12.86 -15.64
N LEU A 26 17.68 -12.26 -16.04
CA LEU A 26 17.64 -11.37 -17.20
C LEU A 26 18.81 -10.39 -17.11
N ASP A 27 19.53 -10.21 -18.21
CA ASP A 27 20.55 -9.17 -18.29
C ASP A 27 19.94 -7.84 -17.86
N PHE A 28 20.50 -7.22 -16.83
CA PHE A 28 20.05 -5.93 -16.32
C PHE A 28 21.19 -4.93 -16.40
N GLN A 29 20.84 -3.71 -16.80
CA GLN A 29 21.73 -2.57 -16.71
C GLN A 29 21.55 -1.93 -15.33
N VAL A 30 22.62 -1.90 -14.53
CA VAL A 30 22.63 -1.09 -13.31
C VAL A 30 22.96 0.35 -13.69
N ASN A 31 21.98 1.24 -13.55
CA ASN A 31 22.21 2.68 -13.63
C ASN A 31 22.49 3.19 -12.22
N VAL A 32 23.66 3.78 -12.01
CA VAL A 32 24.04 4.44 -10.75
C VAL A 32 23.80 5.94 -10.90
N PHE A 33 22.97 6.50 -10.02
CA PHE A 33 22.67 7.94 -9.99
C PHE A 33 23.28 8.55 -8.72
N ASP A 34 24.49 9.11 -8.83
CA ASP A 34 25.28 9.63 -7.69
C ASP A 34 24.89 11.06 -7.25
N ASN A 35 23.68 11.51 -7.59
CA ASN A 35 23.16 12.81 -7.18
C ASN A 35 21.71 12.68 -6.69
N PRO A 36 21.47 11.95 -5.58
CA PRO A 36 20.13 11.85 -5.02
C PRO A 36 19.65 13.23 -4.56
N TYR A 37 18.34 13.44 -4.60
CA TYR A 37 17.75 14.64 -4.01
C TYR A 37 18.16 14.73 -2.52
N PRO A 38 18.70 15.86 -2.03
CA PRO A 38 19.31 15.95 -0.68
C PRO A 38 18.26 16.06 0.45
N GLY A 39 17.07 15.49 0.25
CA GLY A 39 15.97 15.51 1.20
C GLY A 39 16.00 14.31 2.14
N ASN A 40 15.29 14.45 3.25
CA ASN A 40 15.04 13.34 4.17
C ASN A 40 14.10 12.31 3.53
N ILE A 41 14.28 11.04 3.92
CA ILE A 41 13.45 9.92 3.48
C ILE A 41 12.55 9.50 4.63
N PHE A 42 11.25 9.48 4.40
CA PHE A 42 10.25 9.07 5.38
C PHE A 42 9.84 7.64 5.07
N ILE A 43 9.96 6.76 6.07
CA ILE A 43 9.71 5.33 5.89
C ILE A 43 8.90 4.75 7.04
N HIS A 44 8.20 3.65 6.73
CA HIS A 44 7.57 2.79 7.71
C HIS A 44 7.89 1.32 7.42
N THR A 45 8.24 0.56 8.45
CA THR A 45 8.52 -0.88 8.28
C THR A 45 7.24 -1.71 8.34
N MET A 46 7.01 -2.52 7.31
CA MET A 46 5.92 -3.49 7.28
C MET A 46 6.40 -4.87 7.72
N GLY A 47 5.48 -5.71 8.22
CA GLY A 47 5.78 -7.09 8.63
C GLY A 47 5.54 -7.37 10.12
N SER A 48 6.24 -8.39 10.64
CA SER A 48 6.20 -8.77 12.05
C SER A 48 6.70 -7.66 12.95
N GLN A 49 6.16 -7.56 14.17
CA GLN A 49 6.63 -6.60 15.16
C GLN A 49 8.10 -6.86 15.54
N PRO A 50 8.87 -5.83 15.93
CA PRO A 50 8.47 -4.42 16.02
C PRO A 50 8.43 -3.69 14.67
N ARG A 51 7.48 -2.76 14.52
CA ARG A 51 7.37 -1.85 13.37
C ARG A 51 7.75 -0.42 13.75
N TYR A 52 8.33 0.30 12.80
CA TYR A 52 8.89 1.63 13.04
C TYR A 52 8.42 2.62 11.97
N MET A 53 8.21 3.86 12.38
CA MET A 53 8.36 5.02 11.51
C MET A 53 9.78 5.57 11.69
N ALA A 54 10.39 6.03 10.61
CA ALA A 54 11.70 6.66 10.66
C ALA A 54 11.85 7.78 9.63
N VAL A 55 12.72 8.73 9.94
CA VAL A 55 13.22 9.76 9.03
C VAL A 55 14.71 9.53 8.85
N LEU A 56 15.12 9.20 7.63
CA LEU A 56 16.52 9.00 7.27
C LEU A 56 17.08 10.28 6.63
N ASP A 57 18.32 10.63 6.94
CA ASP A 57 19.05 11.68 6.24
C ASP A 57 19.53 11.22 4.85
N HIS A 58 20.17 12.12 4.09
CA HIS A 58 20.72 11.82 2.76
C HIS A 58 21.84 10.77 2.76
N ALA A 59 22.41 10.43 3.93
CA ALA A 59 23.40 9.38 4.11
C ALA A 59 22.78 8.08 4.66
N LEU A 60 21.44 7.99 4.66
CA LEU A 60 20.65 6.86 5.17
C LEU A 60 20.79 6.61 6.68
N ASN A 61 21.28 7.59 7.45
CA ASN A 61 21.27 7.49 8.90
C ASN A 61 19.90 7.89 9.45
N PRO A 62 19.37 7.17 10.46
CA PRO A 62 18.13 7.57 11.10
C PRO A 62 18.36 8.84 11.93
N SER A 63 17.74 9.94 11.49
CA SER A 63 17.70 11.21 12.21
C SER A 63 16.60 11.22 13.30
N TRP A 64 15.54 10.45 13.08
CA TRP A 64 14.45 10.21 14.02
C TRP A 64 13.84 8.84 13.75
N PHE A 65 13.39 8.14 14.80
CA PHE A 65 12.59 6.92 14.67
C PHE A 65 11.77 6.66 15.93
N ILE A 66 10.66 5.94 15.78
CA ILE A 66 9.82 5.47 16.88
C ILE A 66 9.29 4.07 16.57
N ASN A 67 9.20 3.20 17.58
CA ASN A 67 8.44 1.97 17.46
C ASN A 67 6.95 2.35 17.40
N SER A 68 6.36 2.28 16.21
CA SER A 68 5.01 2.76 15.92
C SER A 68 3.95 1.67 16.08
N GLY A 69 4.34 0.41 16.31
CA GLY A 69 3.40 -0.69 16.51
C GLY A 69 2.44 -0.84 15.31
N PRO A 70 1.12 -0.67 15.46
CA PRO A 70 0.17 -0.75 14.35
C PRO A 70 0.00 0.56 13.55
N LEU A 71 0.67 1.63 13.97
CA LEU A 71 0.61 2.97 13.37
C LEU A 71 1.73 3.16 12.35
N GLY A 72 1.56 4.13 11.46
CA GLY A 72 2.65 4.68 10.66
C GLY A 72 2.66 4.30 9.19
N LEU A 73 1.65 3.58 8.69
CA LEU A 73 1.58 3.25 7.27
C LEU A 73 1.51 4.53 6.44
N ASP A 74 2.21 4.54 5.31
CA ASP A 74 2.33 5.72 4.45
C ASP A 74 2.79 6.99 5.21
N PHE A 75 3.70 6.82 6.18
CA PHE A 75 4.31 7.95 6.86
C PHE A 75 5.09 8.83 5.89
N LYS A 76 4.62 10.07 5.67
CA LYS A 76 5.18 10.97 4.66
C LYS A 76 4.94 12.43 4.96
N VAL A 77 5.63 13.27 4.19
CA VAL A 77 5.33 14.70 4.05
C VAL A 77 4.12 14.87 3.15
N ASN A 78 3.16 15.67 3.58
CA ASN A 78 1.97 16.03 2.83
C ASN A 78 1.74 17.53 2.99
N GLN A 79 2.02 18.30 1.94
CA GLN A 79 2.15 19.77 2.00
C GLN A 79 3.21 20.21 3.04
N ASN A 80 2.82 21.03 4.01
CA ASN A 80 3.65 21.50 5.11
C ASN A 80 3.44 20.69 6.40
N LYS A 81 2.77 19.54 6.32
CA LYS A 81 2.49 18.64 7.44
C LYS A 81 3.09 17.26 7.19
N LEU A 82 3.03 16.41 8.22
CA LEU A 82 3.27 14.99 8.09
C LEU A 82 1.94 14.24 8.23
N SER A 83 1.83 13.07 7.61
CA SER A 83 0.68 12.20 7.74
C SER A 83 1.10 10.76 7.89
N TYR A 84 0.31 9.95 8.59
CA TYR A 84 0.38 8.49 8.54
C TYR A 84 -1.00 7.87 8.77
N PHE A 85 -1.18 6.61 8.37
CA PHE A 85 -2.40 5.86 8.59
C PHE A 85 -2.40 5.06 9.90
N ASN A 86 -3.48 5.21 10.67
CA ASN A 86 -3.78 4.46 11.88
C ASN A 86 -4.64 3.24 11.54
N ARG A 87 -4.02 2.07 11.41
CA ARG A 87 -4.72 0.84 11.00
C ARG A 87 -5.83 0.38 11.95
N PRO A 88 -5.64 0.38 13.28
CA PRO A 88 -6.70 0.00 14.21
C PRO A 88 -7.96 0.85 14.12
N ASP A 89 -7.82 2.16 13.96
CA ASP A 89 -8.95 3.11 13.91
C ASP A 89 -9.47 3.35 12.48
N GLN A 90 -8.72 2.92 11.47
CA GLN A 90 -8.98 3.18 10.04
C GLN A 90 -9.17 4.67 9.75
N SER A 91 -8.17 5.45 10.16
CA SER A 91 -8.13 6.91 10.08
C SER A 91 -6.73 7.41 9.73
N TRP A 92 -6.65 8.66 9.27
CA TRP A 92 -5.38 9.32 8.96
C TRP A 92 -5.00 10.30 10.06
N ILE A 93 -3.76 10.22 10.52
CA ILE A 93 -3.22 11.08 11.58
C ILE A 93 -2.33 12.14 10.96
N ILE A 94 -2.54 13.39 11.38
CA ILE A 94 -1.76 14.53 10.92
C ILE A 94 -0.81 14.99 12.02
N LEU A 95 0.44 15.27 11.65
CA LEU A 95 1.48 15.73 12.56
C LEU A 95 2.12 17.02 12.08
N ASN A 96 2.66 17.78 13.03
CA ASN A 96 3.53 18.91 12.75
C ASN A 96 5.00 18.46 12.53
N GLU A 97 5.87 19.41 12.26
CA GLU A 97 7.31 19.21 12.03
C GLU A 97 8.08 18.65 13.23
N HIS A 98 7.47 18.67 14.42
CA HIS A 98 8.02 18.14 15.66
C HIS A 98 7.52 16.74 15.99
N MET A 99 6.88 16.05 15.04
CA MET A 99 6.31 14.70 15.21
C MET A 99 5.19 14.66 16.25
N VAL A 100 4.53 15.79 16.51
CA VAL A 100 3.37 15.86 17.41
C VAL A 100 2.10 15.71 16.59
N GLU A 101 1.26 14.76 16.97
CA GLU A 101 -0.07 14.57 16.38
C GLU A 101 -0.96 15.78 16.67
N THR A 102 -1.62 16.29 15.63
CA THR A 102 -2.39 17.54 15.65
C THR A 102 -3.83 17.36 15.19
N ASP A 103 -4.13 16.31 14.43
CA ASP A 103 -5.47 16.03 13.92
C ASP A 103 -5.67 14.55 13.60
N THR A 104 -6.93 14.13 13.47
CA THR A 104 -7.32 12.80 13.00
C THR A 104 -8.46 12.91 11.99
N LEU A 105 -8.18 12.50 10.76
CA LEU A 105 -9.08 12.62 9.62
C LEU A 105 -9.78 11.29 9.36
N ARG A 106 -11.10 11.36 9.15
CA ARG A 106 -11.97 10.20 8.94
C ARG A 106 -12.93 10.47 7.78
N CYS A 107 -13.32 9.41 7.09
CA CYS A 107 -14.45 9.46 6.18
C CYS A 107 -15.75 9.65 6.98
N THR A 108 -16.77 10.19 6.33
CA THR A 108 -18.14 10.31 6.87
C THR A 108 -19.07 9.29 6.21
N GLY A 109 -20.33 9.24 6.63
CA GLY A 109 -21.34 8.34 6.05
C GLY A 109 -21.21 6.88 6.49
N GLY A 110 -20.48 6.61 7.58
CA GLY A 110 -20.25 5.25 8.08
C GLY A 110 -19.11 4.50 7.37
N TYR A 111 -18.39 5.17 6.50
CA TYR A 111 -17.22 4.62 5.82
C TYR A 111 -15.96 4.76 6.67
N ASN A 112 -15.10 3.74 6.60
CA ASN A 112 -13.77 3.79 7.19
C ASN A 112 -12.76 4.28 6.15
N ALA A 113 -11.74 5.04 6.58
CA ALA A 113 -10.71 5.48 5.67
C ALA A 113 -9.81 4.30 5.28
N ASP A 114 -9.46 4.26 4.00
CA ASP A 114 -8.52 3.33 3.42
C ASP A 114 -7.07 3.82 3.58
N TYR A 115 -6.12 2.89 3.57
CA TYR A 115 -4.72 3.14 3.87
C TYR A 115 -3.85 3.47 2.64
N HIS A 116 -4.38 3.40 1.42
CA HIS A 116 -3.56 3.49 0.22
C HIS A 116 -2.98 4.88 0.00
N ASP A 117 -3.77 5.94 0.24
CA ASP A 117 -3.27 7.32 0.16
C ASP A 117 -4.17 8.34 0.88
N ILE A 118 -3.60 9.50 1.20
CA ILE A 118 -4.26 10.75 1.57
C ILE A 118 -3.59 11.91 0.82
N GLN A 119 -4.40 12.88 0.39
CA GLN A 119 -3.90 14.13 -0.17
C GLN A 119 -4.41 15.31 0.66
N ILE A 120 -3.51 16.09 1.27
CA ILE A 120 -3.84 17.40 1.84
C ILE A 120 -3.78 18.42 0.71
N THR A 121 -4.81 19.25 0.58
CA THR A 121 -4.87 20.30 -0.44
C THR A 121 -4.09 21.54 0.03
N SER A 122 -3.64 22.36 -0.91
CA SER A 122 -2.94 23.62 -0.59
C SER A 122 -3.82 24.63 0.17
N GLU A 123 -5.15 24.47 0.09
CA GLU A 123 -6.14 25.28 0.81
C GLU A 123 -6.40 24.74 2.23
N GLY A 124 -5.79 23.61 2.59
CA GLY A 124 -5.86 22.98 3.90
C GLY A 124 -7.04 22.03 4.11
N GLY A 125 -7.81 21.75 3.06
CA GLY A 125 -8.70 20.61 2.98
C GLY A 125 -7.95 19.29 2.73
N TYR A 126 -8.67 18.21 2.49
CA TYR A 126 -8.07 16.89 2.26
C TYR A 126 -8.98 15.93 1.50
N LEU A 127 -8.37 14.96 0.81
CA LEU A 127 -9.05 13.85 0.16
C LEU A 127 -8.77 12.54 0.88
N LEU A 128 -9.82 11.79 1.18
CA LEU A 128 -9.76 10.45 1.74
C LEU A 128 -10.35 9.42 0.78
N GLN A 129 -9.87 8.19 0.88
CA GLN A 129 -10.40 7.05 0.17
C GLN A 129 -11.17 6.14 1.13
N ALA A 130 -12.21 5.48 0.62
CA ALA A 130 -12.90 4.39 1.27
C ALA A 130 -13.35 3.37 0.20
N PHE A 131 -13.72 2.17 0.63
CA PHE A 131 -14.26 1.15 -0.28
C PHE A 131 -15.64 0.71 0.17
N ASP A 132 -16.49 0.44 -0.82
CA ASP A 132 -17.79 -0.19 -0.64
C ASP A 132 -17.96 -1.29 -1.69
N SER A 133 -19.03 -2.07 -1.60
CA SER A 133 -19.30 -3.16 -2.54
C SER A 133 -20.79 -3.33 -2.77
N ILE A 134 -21.17 -3.45 -4.05
CA ILE A 134 -22.57 -3.64 -4.46
C ILE A 134 -22.71 -4.92 -5.27
N PHE A 135 -23.89 -5.54 -5.17
CA PHE A 135 -24.26 -6.65 -6.03
C PHE A 135 -24.91 -6.11 -7.31
N ILE A 136 -24.46 -6.61 -8.46
CA ILE A 136 -25.04 -6.28 -9.76
C ILE A 136 -25.36 -7.57 -10.50
N ASP A 137 -26.57 -7.64 -11.07
CA ASP A 137 -26.91 -8.67 -12.04
C ASP A 137 -26.28 -8.31 -13.39
N MET A 138 -25.13 -8.90 -13.69
CA MET A 138 -24.44 -8.67 -14.95
C MET A 138 -25.09 -9.40 -16.13
N SER A 139 -26.02 -10.34 -15.88
CA SER A 139 -26.74 -11.05 -16.94
C SER A 139 -27.72 -10.14 -17.68
N GLU A 140 -28.14 -9.04 -17.05
CA GLU A 140 -28.94 -7.98 -17.68
C GLU A 140 -28.13 -7.06 -18.59
N ILE A 141 -26.79 -7.06 -18.47
CA ILE A 141 -25.89 -6.12 -19.18
C ILE A 141 -25.12 -6.82 -20.29
N ILE A 142 -24.64 -8.05 -20.06
CA ILE A 142 -23.86 -8.84 -21.03
C ILE A 142 -24.35 -10.28 -21.12
N GLU A 143 -24.29 -10.87 -22.31
CA GLU A 143 -24.65 -12.28 -22.52
C GLU A 143 -23.75 -13.19 -21.67
N ASN A 144 -24.36 -14.12 -20.94
CA ASN A 144 -23.70 -14.99 -19.96
C ASN A 144 -23.03 -14.26 -18.78
N GLY A 145 -23.44 -13.02 -18.47
CA GLY A 145 -23.00 -12.31 -17.28
C GLY A 145 -23.39 -13.03 -15.98
N ASN A 146 -22.57 -12.88 -14.93
CA ASN A 146 -22.87 -13.44 -13.61
C ASN A 146 -24.01 -12.64 -12.94
N PRO A 147 -25.16 -13.26 -12.60
CA PRO A 147 -26.28 -12.55 -12.01
C PRO A 147 -26.05 -12.11 -10.56
N ASN A 148 -24.96 -12.56 -9.92
CA ASN A 148 -24.58 -12.17 -8.56
C ASN A 148 -23.13 -11.66 -8.52
N ALA A 149 -22.77 -10.74 -9.42
CA ALA A 149 -21.44 -10.15 -9.42
C ALA A 149 -21.30 -9.15 -8.25
N ILE A 150 -20.18 -9.22 -7.52
CA ILE A 150 -19.80 -8.20 -6.54
C ILE A 150 -18.90 -7.20 -7.25
N ILE A 151 -19.29 -5.93 -7.23
CA ILE A 151 -18.49 -4.82 -7.75
C ILE A 151 -17.95 -4.02 -6.56
N HIS A 152 -16.63 -3.91 -6.49
CA HIS A 152 -15.94 -3.09 -5.50
C HIS A 152 -15.87 -1.64 -6.00
N LEU A 153 -16.29 -0.70 -5.16
CA LEU A 153 -16.34 0.72 -5.47
C LEU A 153 -15.29 1.46 -4.66
N LEU A 154 -14.48 2.28 -5.32
CA LEU A 154 -13.68 3.30 -4.64
C LEU A 154 -14.57 4.52 -4.41
N ILE A 155 -14.66 4.92 -3.15
CA ILE A 155 -15.30 6.17 -2.72
C ILE A 155 -14.16 7.15 -2.43
N ILE A 156 -14.24 8.34 -3.02
CA ILE A 156 -13.33 9.44 -2.74
C ILE A 156 -14.16 10.53 -2.08
N GLN A 157 -13.72 10.98 -0.91
CA GLN A 157 -14.35 12.07 -0.18
C GLN A 157 -13.39 13.27 -0.11
N GLU A 158 -13.84 14.44 -0.55
CA GLU A 158 -13.11 15.70 -0.35
C GLU A 158 -13.72 16.49 0.82
N PHE A 159 -12.86 17.01 1.69
CA PHE A 159 -13.23 17.84 2.81
C PHE A 159 -12.56 19.21 2.71
N ASP A 160 -13.29 20.27 3.05
CA ASP A 160 -12.75 21.62 3.13
C ASP A 160 -11.89 21.84 4.39
N LEU A 161 -11.28 23.02 4.53
CA LEU A 161 -10.48 23.40 5.71
C LEU A 161 -11.26 23.31 7.03
N ASN A 162 -12.60 23.44 6.97
CA ASN A 162 -13.48 23.36 8.14
C ASN A 162 -13.99 21.92 8.38
N GLN A 163 -13.44 20.94 7.68
CA GLN A 163 -13.81 19.51 7.74
C GLN A 163 -15.25 19.23 7.26
N ASN A 164 -15.83 20.09 6.42
CA ASN A 164 -17.11 19.79 5.78
C ASN A 164 -16.89 18.93 4.54
N LEU A 165 -17.71 17.90 4.36
CA LEU A 165 -17.72 17.10 3.14
C LEU A 165 -18.16 17.97 1.96
N VAL A 166 -17.35 18.00 0.90
CA VAL A 166 -17.62 18.68 -0.36
C VAL A 166 -18.30 17.73 -1.35
N PHE A 167 -17.73 16.52 -1.53
CA PHE A 167 -18.32 15.40 -2.28
C PHE A 167 -17.79 14.06 -1.76
#